data_AF-J4I303-F1
#
_entry.id   AF-J4I303-F1
#
_cell.length_a   1.000
_cell.length_b   1.000
_cell.length_c   1.000
_cell.angle_alpha   90.00
_cell.angle_beta   90.00
_cell.angle_gamma   90.00
#
_symmetry.space_group_name_H-M   'P 1'
#
loop_
_entity.id
_entity.type
_entity.pdbx_description
1 polymer ?
#
loop_
_entity_poly.entity_id
_entity_poly.type
_entity_poly.pdbx_seq_one_letter_code
_entity_poly.pdbx_strand_id
1 'polypeptide(L)'
;MAHSSSKKAETLRSLIRILVDASETIIKQWEAEDQPYLPGPVTGEVPSHELFEARRIILGACDMCADLVQDPLERLSEISFSYFSARALHIVAEARVFDILAEADPSSGMDIQDISHLTGINAGKLVRVLRCLCSLHIFAEVKPNRFANSSTSQAIVGNDPFRNWLILR
;
A
#
# COMPACT_ATOMS: atom_id res chain seq x y z
N MET A 1 -7.50 9.42 -37.16
CA MET A 1 -6.64 8.74 -36.18
C MET A 1 -5.71 9.70 -35.41
N ALA A 2 -5.17 10.78 -36.01
CA ALA A 2 -4.29 11.74 -35.31
C ALA A 2 -4.94 12.51 -34.12
N HIS A 3 -6.25 12.77 -34.16
CA HIS A 3 -6.97 13.50 -33.12
C HIS A 3 -7.06 12.75 -31.77
N SER A 4 -7.04 11.41 -31.78
CA SER A 4 -7.12 10.60 -30.56
C SER A 4 -5.81 10.67 -29.75
N SER A 5 -4.67 10.53 -30.44
CA SER A 5 -3.36 10.58 -29.80
C SER A 5 -2.98 11.98 -29.31
N SER A 6 -3.33 13.05 -30.03
CA SER A 6 -3.11 14.44 -29.55
C SER A 6 -3.87 14.70 -28.25
N LYS A 7 -5.15 14.31 -28.22
CA LYS A 7 -5.99 14.46 -27.02
C LYS A 7 -5.43 13.65 -25.84
N LYS A 8 -4.98 12.41 -26.06
CA LYS A 8 -4.32 11.62 -25.00
C LYS A 8 -3.07 12.32 -24.47
N ALA A 9 -2.22 12.86 -25.34
CA ALA A 9 -1.02 13.57 -24.92
C ALA A 9 -1.33 14.85 -24.13
N GLU A 10 -2.36 15.60 -24.53
CA GLU A 10 -2.85 16.79 -23.80
C GLU A 10 -3.41 16.42 -22.42
N THR A 11 -4.21 15.35 -22.33
CA THR A 11 -4.71 14.82 -21.06
C THR A 11 -3.56 14.41 -20.14
N LEU A 12 -2.57 13.65 -20.64
CA LEU A 12 -1.43 13.21 -19.83
C LEU A 12 -0.66 14.40 -19.28
N ARG A 13 -0.35 15.41 -20.11
CA ARG A 13 0.32 16.64 -19.64
C ARG A 13 -0.48 17.36 -18.56
N SER A 14 -1.81 17.40 -18.70
CA SER A 14 -2.70 18.04 -17.72
C SER A 14 -2.71 17.28 -16.39
N LEU A 15 -2.74 15.94 -16.43
CA LEU A 15 -2.66 15.10 -15.24
C LEU A 15 -1.32 15.28 -14.51
N ILE A 16 -0.20 15.31 -15.24
CA ILE A 16 1.12 15.57 -14.64
C ILE A 16 1.18 16.95 -13.98
N ARG A 17 0.61 17.99 -14.59
CA ARG A 17 0.57 19.32 -13.97
C ARG A 17 -0.21 19.29 -12.65
N ILE A 18 -1.39 18.67 -12.65
CA ILE A 18 -2.21 18.55 -11.43
C ILE A 18 -1.52 17.71 -10.35
N LEU A 19 -0.78 16.66 -10.73
CA LEU A 19 0.03 15.87 -9.81
C LEU A 19 1.12 16.72 -9.16
N VAL A 20 1.83 17.55 -9.94
CA VAL A 20 2.84 18.48 -9.42
C VAL A 20 2.20 19.46 -8.43
N ASP A 21 1.14 20.15 -8.83
CA ASP A 21 0.47 21.16 -8.00
C ASP A 21 -0.04 20.56 -6.67
N ALA A 22 -0.65 19.37 -6.72
CA ALA A 22 -1.13 18.68 -5.53
C ALA A 22 0.02 18.16 -4.65
N SER A 23 1.13 17.72 -5.24
CA SER A 23 2.30 17.25 -4.49
C SER A 23 2.95 18.37 -3.68
N GLU A 24 3.09 19.58 -4.25
CA GLU A 24 3.59 20.76 -3.54
C GLU A 24 2.70 21.13 -2.34
N THR A 25 1.37 20.96 -2.49
CA THR A 25 0.42 21.18 -1.40
C THR A 25 0.66 20.18 -0.26
N ILE A 26 0.90 18.91 -0.56
CA ILE A 26 1.19 17.88 0.46
C ILE A 26 2.55 18.12 1.11
N ILE A 27 3.59 18.40 0.31
CA ILE A 27 4.95 18.66 0.80
C ILE A 27 4.94 19.81 1.80
N LYS A 28 4.26 20.91 1.46
CA LYS A 28 4.12 22.07 2.36
C LYS A 28 3.49 21.71 3.71
N GLN A 29 2.52 20.78 3.73
CA GLN A 29 1.90 20.33 4.98
C GLN A 29 2.85 19.43 5.77
N TRP A 30 3.56 18.51 5.12
CA TRP A 30 4.57 17.68 5.76
C TRP A 30 5.73 18.49 6.34
N GLU A 31 6.17 19.54 5.65
CA GLU A 31 7.22 20.44 6.16
C GLU A 31 6.75 21.31 7.34
N ALA A 32 5.44 21.56 7.44
CA ALA A 32 4.85 22.28 8.56
C ALA A 32 4.62 21.39 9.80
N GLU A 33 4.50 20.07 9.59
CA GLU A 33 4.37 19.07 10.65
C GLU A 33 5.76 18.63 11.13
N ASP A 34 6.14 18.96 12.37
CA ASP A 34 7.43 18.60 12.98
C ASP A 34 7.50 17.10 13.42
N GLN A 35 6.59 16.27 12.91
CA GLN A 35 6.43 14.86 13.26
C GLN A 35 6.77 13.95 12.07
N PRO A 36 7.38 12.78 12.30
CA PRO A 36 7.58 11.79 11.24
C PRO A 36 6.22 11.39 10.67
N TYR A 37 6.03 11.57 9.36
CA TYR A 37 4.81 11.16 8.68
C TYR A 37 4.51 9.67 8.93
N LEU A 38 3.41 9.38 9.62
CA LEU A 38 2.81 8.06 9.70
C LEU A 38 1.59 8.03 8.77
N PRO A 39 1.62 7.27 7.66
CA PRO A 39 0.46 7.09 6.80
C PRO A 39 -0.70 6.43 7.55
N GLY A 40 -1.78 7.18 7.76
CA GLY A 40 -3.09 6.62 8.11
C GLY A 40 -3.69 7.17 9.40
N PRO A 41 -4.91 6.74 9.75
CA PRO A 41 -5.67 7.23 10.90
C PRO A 41 -5.11 6.74 12.25
N VAL A 42 -3.83 6.36 12.31
CA VAL A 42 -3.17 5.81 13.49
C VAL A 42 -3.22 6.80 14.67
N THR A 43 -3.33 8.10 14.39
CA THR A 43 -3.51 9.16 15.40
C THR A 43 -4.96 9.56 15.64
N GLY A 44 -5.92 9.09 14.82
CA GLY A 44 -7.32 9.54 14.86
C GLY A 44 -7.52 10.99 14.39
N GLU A 45 -6.49 11.63 13.85
CA GLU A 45 -6.52 13.03 13.45
C GLU A 45 -7.07 13.18 12.03
N VAL A 46 -8.02 14.11 11.89
CA VAL A 46 -8.60 14.47 10.60
C VAL A 46 -7.62 15.42 9.90
N PRO A 47 -7.19 15.12 8.65
CA PRO A 47 -6.31 16.03 7.93
C PRO A 47 -7.01 17.36 7.65
N SER A 48 -6.22 18.42 7.42
CA SER A 48 -6.76 19.68 6.90
C SER A 48 -7.51 19.46 5.59
N HIS A 49 -8.49 20.33 5.30
CA HIS A 49 -9.26 20.25 4.05
C HIS A 49 -8.34 20.28 2.83
N GLU A 50 -7.31 21.13 2.85
CA GLU A 50 -6.30 21.25 1.81
C GLU A 50 -5.51 19.95 1.61
N LEU A 51 -5.06 19.31 2.71
CA LEU A 51 -4.33 18.04 2.65
C LEU A 51 -5.22 16.89 2.17
N PHE A 52 -6.48 16.86 2.61
CA PHE A 52 -7.46 15.87 2.17
C PHE A 52 -7.71 15.97 0.66
N GLU A 53 -7.99 17.17 0.16
CA GLU A 53 -8.24 17.39 -1.28
C GLU A 53 -6.99 17.11 -2.11
N ALA A 54 -5.80 17.54 -1.67
CA ALA A 54 -4.56 17.25 -2.40
C ALA A 54 -4.27 15.75 -2.51
N ARG A 55 -4.46 14.98 -1.41
CA ARG A 55 -4.34 13.51 -1.44
C ARG A 55 -5.33 12.88 -2.42
N ARG A 56 -6.59 13.31 -2.39
CA ARG A 56 -7.64 12.84 -3.30
C ARG A 56 -7.28 13.12 -4.76
N ILE A 57 -6.77 14.31 -5.05
CA ILE A 57 -6.36 14.72 -6.39
C ILE A 57 -5.20 13.85 -6.90
N ILE A 58 -4.17 13.62 -6.08
CA ILE A 58 -3.04 12.76 -6.48
C ILE A 58 -3.52 11.35 -6.80
N LEU A 59 -4.28 10.72 -5.91
CA LEU A 59 -4.76 9.36 -6.11
C LEU A 59 -5.60 9.24 -7.39
N GLY A 60 -6.55 10.16 -7.59
CA GLY A 60 -7.38 10.18 -8.79
C GLY A 60 -6.56 10.43 -10.07
N ALA A 61 -5.58 11.32 -10.04
CA ALA A 61 -4.73 11.60 -11.19
C ALA A 61 -3.80 10.42 -11.53
N CYS A 62 -3.28 9.70 -10.53
CA CYS A 62 -2.53 8.47 -10.72
C CYS A 62 -3.38 7.38 -11.40
N ASP A 63 -4.62 7.19 -10.95
CA ASP A 63 -5.55 6.23 -11.57
C ASP A 63 -5.87 6.60 -13.02
N MET A 64 -6.09 7.89 -13.30
CA MET A 64 -6.31 8.37 -14.67
C MET A 64 -5.06 8.25 -15.56
N CYS A 65 -3.87 8.43 -14.99
CA CYS A 65 -2.62 8.19 -15.71
C CYS A 65 -2.48 6.72 -16.07
N ALA A 66 -2.76 5.80 -15.13
CA ALA A 66 -2.74 4.36 -15.37
C ALA A 66 -3.73 3.97 -16.48
N ASP A 67 -4.99 4.40 -16.39
CA ASP A 67 -6.02 4.16 -17.41
C ASP A 67 -5.61 4.63 -18.82
N LEU A 68 -4.91 5.77 -18.89
CA LEU A 68 -4.53 6.36 -20.17
C LEU A 68 -3.42 5.57 -20.90
N VAL A 69 -2.51 4.95 -20.13
CA VAL A 69 -1.26 4.35 -20.65
C VAL A 69 -1.22 2.83 -20.61
N GLN A 70 -1.99 2.19 -19.73
CA GLN A 70 -1.95 0.75 -19.54
C GLN A 70 -2.62 0.01 -20.70
N ASP A 71 -2.08 -1.16 -21.05
CA ASP A 71 -2.73 -2.05 -22.02
C ASP A 71 -4.04 -2.61 -21.43
N PRO A 72 -5.17 -2.59 -22.18
CA PRO A 72 -6.43 -3.10 -21.66
C PRO A 72 -6.42 -4.58 -21.24
N LEU A 73 -5.64 -5.44 -21.90
CA LEU A 73 -5.55 -6.86 -21.55
C LEU A 73 -4.72 -7.07 -20.29
N GLU A 74 -3.66 -6.27 -20.11
CA GLU A 74 -2.90 -6.23 -18.86
C GLU A 74 -3.80 -5.80 -17.69
N ARG A 75 -4.57 -4.72 -17.87
CA ARG A 75 -5.53 -4.24 -16.86
C ARG A 75 -6.55 -5.31 -16.46
N LEU A 76 -7.14 -6.01 -17.43
CA LEU A 76 -8.10 -7.09 -17.17
C LEU A 76 -7.44 -8.30 -16.48
N SER A 77 -6.18 -8.59 -16.81
CA SER A 77 -5.41 -9.65 -16.17
C SER A 77 -5.13 -9.33 -14.70
N GLU A 78 -4.72 -8.10 -14.39
CA GLU A 78 -4.51 -7.65 -13.01
C GLU A 78 -5.78 -7.79 -12.16
N ILE A 79 -6.93 -7.34 -12.69
CA ILE A 79 -8.22 -7.47 -12.00
C ILE A 79 -8.54 -8.95 -11.77
N SER A 80 -8.35 -9.79 -12.79
CA SER A 80 -8.61 -11.23 -12.70
C SER A 80 -7.75 -11.93 -11.65
N PHE A 81 -6.55 -11.42 -11.36
CA PHE A 81 -5.64 -11.95 -10.35
C PHE A 81 -5.72 -11.24 -8.99
N SER A 82 -6.52 -10.17 -8.85
CA SER A 82 -6.62 -9.37 -7.61
C SER A 82 -7.07 -10.17 -6.37
N TYR A 83 -7.76 -11.29 -6.57
CA TYR A 83 -8.16 -12.20 -5.47
C TYR A 83 -6.97 -12.78 -4.70
N PHE A 84 -5.80 -12.90 -5.33
CA PHE A 84 -4.59 -13.37 -4.64
C PHE A 84 -4.18 -12.41 -3.52
N SER A 85 -4.21 -11.11 -3.81
CA SER A 85 -3.87 -10.05 -2.85
C SER A 85 -4.85 -10.02 -1.69
N ALA A 86 -6.16 -10.11 -1.99
CA ALA A 86 -7.19 -10.19 -0.96
C ALA A 86 -7.02 -11.43 -0.07
N ARG A 87 -6.73 -12.59 -0.67
CA ARG A 87 -6.51 -13.82 0.09
C ARG A 87 -5.21 -13.79 0.90
N ALA A 88 -4.15 -13.20 0.36
CA ALA A 88 -2.91 -12.99 1.09
C ALA A 88 -3.15 -12.12 2.33
N LEU A 89 -3.89 -11.02 2.19
CA LEU A 89 -4.26 -10.13 3.29
C LEU A 89 -5.07 -10.85 4.38
N HIS A 90 -6.04 -11.67 3.98
CA HIS A 90 -6.79 -12.51 4.92
C HIS A 90 -5.88 -13.48 5.68
N ILE A 91 -4.95 -14.16 5.00
CA ILE A 91 -4.03 -15.13 5.64
C ILE A 91 -3.18 -14.45 6.71
N VAL A 92 -2.57 -13.30 6.40
CA VAL A 92 -1.70 -12.60 7.36
C VAL A 92 -2.48 -12.01 8.53
N ALA A 93 -3.74 -11.60 8.31
CA ALA A 93 -4.63 -11.13 9.36
C ALA A 93 -5.03 -12.26 10.31
N GLU A 94 -5.46 -13.40 9.75
CA GLU A 94 -5.85 -14.60 10.52
C GLU A 94 -4.66 -15.15 11.33
N ALA A 95 -3.46 -15.16 10.73
CA ALA A 95 -2.23 -15.62 11.37
C ALA A 95 -1.52 -14.57 12.24
N ARG A 96 -2.13 -13.39 12.43
CA ARG A 96 -1.60 -12.29 13.27
C ARG A 96 -0.18 -11.83 12.90
N VAL A 97 0.17 -11.88 11.62
CA VAL A 97 1.52 -11.53 11.16
C VAL A 97 1.85 -10.06 11.42
N PHE A 98 0.86 -9.16 11.37
CA PHE A 98 1.01 -7.75 11.74
C PHE A 98 1.63 -7.58 13.13
N ASP A 99 1.06 -8.27 14.13
CA ASP A 99 1.52 -8.18 15.53
C ASP A 99 2.86 -8.91 15.71
N ILE A 100 3.05 -10.05 15.05
CA ILE A 100 4.34 -10.78 15.07
C ILE A 100 5.48 -9.89 14.56
N LEU A 101 5.27 -9.17 13.45
CA LEU A 101 6.27 -8.28 12.88
C LEU A 101 6.43 -6.97 13.65
N ALA A 102 5.54 -6.64 14.59
CA ALA A 102 5.72 -5.50 15.47
C ALA A 102 6.86 -5.70 16.49
N GLU A 103 7.18 -6.95 16.81
CA GLU A 103 8.32 -7.34 17.66
C GLU A 103 9.66 -7.35 16.89
N ALA A 104 9.63 -7.18 15.56
CA ALA A 104 10.82 -7.18 14.72
C ALA A 104 11.46 -5.80 14.68
N ASP A 105 12.79 -5.74 14.66
CA ASP A 105 13.50 -4.51 14.30
C ASP A 105 13.19 -4.15 12.84
N PRO A 106 12.64 -2.95 12.54
CA PRO A 106 12.23 -2.57 11.19
C PRO A 106 13.37 -2.57 10.16
N SER A 107 14.61 -2.29 10.60
CA SER A 107 15.76 -2.18 9.71
C SER A 107 16.29 -3.54 9.24
N SER A 108 16.17 -4.55 10.11
CA SER A 108 16.68 -5.88 9.84
C SER A 108 15.57 -6.86 9.45
N GLY A 109 14.34 -6.66 9.95
CA GLY A 109 13.19 -7.54 9.76
C GLY A 109 13.26 -8.83 10.58
N MET A 110 12.24 -9.67 10.46
CA MET A 110 12.16 -11.01 11.03
C MET A 110 12.38 -12.07 9.94
N ASP A 111 13.19 -13.10 10.23
CA ASP A 111 13.42 -14.18 9.28
C ASP A 111 12.15 -15.00 9.04
N ILE A 112 11.91 -15.43 7.81
CA ILE A 112 10.74 -16.24 7.48
C ILE A 112 10.61 -17.50 8.33
N GLN A 113 11.72 -18.13 8.73
CA GLN A 113 11.67 -19.33 9.56
C GLN A 113 11.07 -19.03 10.93
N ASP A 114 11.38 -17.86 11.51
CA ASP A 114 10.82 -17.42 12.78
C ASP A 114 9.32 -17.09 12.64
N ILE A 115 8.95 -16.35 11.58
CA ILE A 115 7.52 -16.05 11.31
C ILE A 115 6.75 -17.35 11.06
N SER A 116 7.34 -18.30 10.34
CA SER A 116 6.77 -19.62 10.06
C SER A 116 6.54 -20.42 11.33
N HIS A 117 7.51 -20.40 12.26
CA HIS A 117 7.37 -21.04 13.56
C HIS A 117 6.24 -20.43 14.39
N LEU A 118 6.15 -19.10 14.44
CA LEU A 118 5.14 -18.37 15.23
C LEU A 118 3.72 -18.51 14.67
N THR A 119 3.59 -18.58 13.34
CA THR A 119 2.29 -18.70 12.66
C THR A 119 1.83 -20.14 12.45
N GLY A 120 2.74 -21.11 12.49
CA GLY A 120 2.48 -22.49 12.07
C GLY A 120 2.31 -22.67 10.55
N ILE A 121 2.49 -21.63 9.75
CA ILE A 121 2.39 -21.69 8.29
C ILE A 121 3.75 -22.07 7.72
N ASN A 122 3.81 -23.04 6.80
CA ASN A 122 5.04 -23.42 6.12
C ASN A 122 5.76 -22.18 5.50
N ALA A 123 7.04 -22.02 5.83
CA ALA A 123 7.85 -20.88 5.41
C ALA A 123 7.78 -20.61 3.89
N GLY A 124 7.88 -21.64 3.05
CA GLY A 124 7.81 -21.48 1.59
C GLY A 124 6.48 -20.93 1.08
N LYS A 125 5.36 -21.31 1.73
CA LYS A 125 4.04 -20.74 1.43
C LYS A 125 3.95 -19.30 1.93
N LEU A 126 4.42 -19.06 3.15
CA LEU A 126 4.35 -17.75 3.78
C LEU A 126 5.21 -16.69 3.08
N VAL A 127 6.40 -17.05 2.56
CA VAL A 127 7.21 -16.16 1.71
C VAL A 127 6.38 -15.64 0.53
N ARG A 128 5.64 -16.53 -0.15
CA ARG A 128 4.86 -16.14 -1.34
C ARG A 128 3.72 -15.17 -0.98
N VAL A 129 3.06 -15.42 0.15
CA VAL A 129 2.03 -14.53 0.70
C VAL A 129 2.63 -13.17 1.05
N LEU A 130 3.73 -13.14 1.79
CA LEU A 130 4.37 -11.89 2.20
C LEU A 130 4.93 -11.10 1.02
N ARG A 131 5.57 -11.75 0.04
CA ARG A 131 6.07 -11.07 -1.17
C ARG A 131 4.96 -10.46 -2.02
N CYS A 132 3.81 -11.13 -2.13
CA CYS A 132 2.63 -10.57 -2.79
C CYS A 132 2.14 -9.29 -2.10
N LEU A 133 2.20 -9.22 -0.77
CA LEU A 133 1.82 -8.02 -0.03
C LEU A 133 2.93 -6.96 0.00
N CYS A 134 4.20 -7.36 -0.11
CA CYS A 134 5.33 -6.44 -0.28
C CYS A 134 5.26 -5.70 -1.62
N SER A 135 4.86 -6.36 -2.71
CA SER A 135 4.64 -5.70 -4.01
C SER A 135 3.49 -4.69 -3.99
N LEU A 136 2.67 -4.70 -2.94
CA LEU A 136 1.58 -3.75 -2.71
C LEU A 136 1.91 -2.75 -1.60
N HIS A 137 3.17 -2.70 -1.15
CA HIS A 137 3.65 -1.84 -0.05
C HIS A 137 2.95 -2.05 1.30
N ILE A 138 2.25 -3.18 1.48
CA ILE A 138 1.59 -3.51 2.75
C ILE A 138 2.61 -3.98 3.79
N PHE A 139 3.63 -4.75 3.39
CA PHE A 139 4.80 -5.09 4.20
C PHE A 139 6.08 -4.71 3.45
N ALA A 140 7.24 -4.90 4.07
CA ALA A 140 8.54 -4.72 3.43
C ALA A 140 9.42 -5.98 3.57
N GLU A 141 10.04 -6.44 2.48
CA GLU A 141 11.14 -7.42 2.51
C GLU A 141 12.46 -6.65 2.56
N VAL A 142 12.98 -6.42 3.77
CA VAL A 142 14.15 -5.54 3.99
C VAL A 142 15.47 -6.25 3.68
N LYS A 143 15.49 -7.58 3.73
CA LYS A 143 16.59 -8.46 3.30
C LYS A 143 15.98 -9.75 2.72
N PRO A 144 16.72 -10.54 1.92
CA PRO A 144 16.20 -11.80 1.40
C PRO A 144 15.58 -12.68 2.51
N ASN A 145 14.30 -12.97 2.38
CA ASN A 145 13.48 -13.72 3.34
C ASN A 145 13.35 -13.10 4.74
N ARG A 146 13.62 -11.79 4.91
CA ARG A 146 13.37 -11.07 6.15
C ARG A 146 12.36 -9.95 5.93
N PHE A 147 11.29 -9.96 6.73
CA PHE A 147 10.12 -9.11 6.53
C PHE A 147 9.90 -8.18 7.72
N ALA A 148 9.38 -6.99 7.47
CA ALA A 148 9.02 -6.00 8.47
C ALA A 148 7.66 -5.36 8.14
N ASN A 149 7.02 -4.76 9.14
CA ASN A 149 5.86 -3.91 8.90
C ASN A 149 6.29 -2.67 8.09
N SER A 150 5.53 -2.36 7.04
CA SER A 150 5.50 -1.01 6.48
C SER A 150 4.57 -0.13 7.32
N SER A 151 4.55 1.16 7.01
CA SER A 151 3.56 2.11 7.54
C SER A 151 2.11 1.61 7.42
N THR A 152 1.77 0.95 6.31
CA THR A 152 0.41 0.47 6.04
C THR A 152 0.05 -0.70 6.94
N SER A 153 0.90 -1.73 7.04
CA SER A 153 0.69 -2.83 7.99
C SER A 153 0.71 -2.39 9.44
N GLN A 154 1.51 -1.37 9.78
CA GLN A 154 1.64 -0.89 11.15
C GLN A 154 0.31 -0.35 11.70
N ALA A 155 -0.57 0.18 10.83
CA ALA A 155 -1.90 0.67 11.21
C ALA A 155 -2.83 -0.45 11.74
N ILE A 156 -2.49 -1.72 11.54
CA ILE A 156 -3.28 -2.88 11.99
C ILE A 156 -2.76 -3.45 13.32
N VAL A 157 -1.52 -3.14 13.71
CA VAL A 157 -0.91 -3.65 14.95
C VAL A 157 -1.74 -3.20 16.15
N GLY A 158 -2.21 -4.16 16.96
CA GLY A 158 -3.10 -3.89 18.09
C GLY A 158 -4.51 -3.39 17.73
N ASN A 159 -4.85 -3.24 16.46
CA ASN A 159 -6.17 -2.85 15.98
C ASN A 159 -7.04 -4.09 15.69
N ASP A 160 -7.36 -4.81 16.77
CA ASP A 160 -8.16 -6.03 16.72
C ASP A 160 -9.50 -5.88 15.97
N PRO A 161 -10.29 -4.79 16.14
CA PRO A 161 -11.53 -4.60 15.38
C PRO A 161 -11.32 -4.58 13.87
N PHE A 162 -10.32 -3.83 13.39
CA PHE A 162 -10.06 -3.72 11.95
C PHE A 162 -9.42 -5.01 11.39
N ARG A 163 -8.52 -5.65 12.14
CA ARG A 163 -7.99 -6.97 11.76
C ARG A 163 -9.12 -8.00 11.62
N ASN A 164 -10.06 -8.01 12.57
CA ASN A 164 -11.20 -8.93 12.53
C ASN A 164 -12.12 -8.66 11.32
N TRP A 165 -12.25 -7.39 10.89
CA TRP A 165 -12.95 -7.03 9.67
C TRP A 165 -12.31 -7.65 8.41
N LEU A 166 -10.97 -7.76 8.36
CA LEU A 166 -10.25 -8.37 7.23
C LEU A 166 -10.45 -9.89 7.08
N ILE A 167 -10.91 -10.57 8.14
CA ILE A 167 -11.14 -12.02 8.16
C ILE A 167 -12.63 -12.40 8.17
N LEU A 168 -13.52 -11.44 7.95
CA LEU A 168 -14.94 -11.70 7.80
C LEU A 168 -15.17 -12.66 6.63
N ARG A 169 -16.01 -13.68 6.87
CA ARG A 169 -16.38 -14.72 5.90
C ARG A 169 -17.68 -14.41 5.19
#